data_AF-A0A7C0XJX5-F1
#
_entry.id   AF-A0A7C0XJX5-F1
#
_cell.length_a   1.000
_cell.length_b   1.000
_cell.length_c   1.000
_cell.angle_alpha   90.00
_cell.angle_beta   90.00
_cell.angle_gamma   90.00
#
_symmetry.space_group_name_H-M   'P 1'
#
loop_
_entity.id
_entity.type
_entity.pdbx_description
1 polymer ?
#
loop_
_entity_poly.entity_id
_entity_poly.type
_entity_poly.pdbx_seq_one_letter_code
_entity_poly.pdbx_strand_id
1 'polypeptide(L)'
;MVAEIKEPENLLVLCVDRDDDIGTKAKVETPIIGREPVIEAAIKLISTDPEEADANTMFESVRVLDYLRSRSKGEKYEVAVVAGSPSDEFEADRKISIELQKVLQVFPAEAAILVSDGFTDQAVAPIIESFLPIISVHRFAVKHSEALEVGWYIFYRYLRSLFIEPRYKKWTLGLPGITFILFTLLYSLSIFYPNFPLAAYASISLMLIFGLAMIVKGFGLDRAIS
;
A
#
# COMPACT_ATOMS: atom_id res chain seq x y z
N MET A 1 -11.11 30.66 37.15
CA MET A 1 -10.53 29.35 37.49
C MET A 1 -10.02 28.74 36.21
N VAL A 2 -8.71 28.65 36.04
CA VAL A 2 -8.13 27.81 34.97
C VAL A 2 -8.34 26.38 35.44
N ALA A 3 -9.09 25.59 34.69
CA ALA A 3 -9.23 24.16 35.00
C ALA A 3 -7.82 23.54 34.99
N GLU A 4 -7.46 22.83 36.05
CA GLU A 4 -6.27 21.99 36.04
C GLU A 4 -6.37 21.05 34.83
N ILE A 5 -5.40 21.14 33.92
CA ILE A 5 -5.31 20.24 32.79
C ILE A 5 -4.82 18.91 33.38
N LYS A 6 -5.76 17.99 33.62
CA LYS A 6 -5.45 16.65 34.08
C LYS A 6 -4.99 15.83 32.88
N GLU A 7 -3.75 15.34 32.91
CA GLU A 7 -3.27 14.39 31.90
C GLU A 7 -4.04 13.06 32.05
N PRO A 8 -4.37 12.39 30.94
CA PRO A 8 -5.16 11.17 31.01
C PRO A 8 -4.40 10.06 31.75
N GLU A 9 -5.04 9.46 32.75
CA GLU A 9 -4.41 8.41 33.57
C GLU A 9 -4.62 7.00 32.99
N ASN A 10 -5.70 6.79 32.25
CA ASN A 10 -6.03 5.51 31.62
C ASN A 10 -6.03 5.66 30.09
N LEU A 11 -5.10 4.98 29.43
CA LEU A 11 -4.93 5.05 27.99
C LEU A 11 -5.16 3.69 27.33
N LEU A 12 -5.93 3.69 26.25
CA LEU A 12 -6.21 2.51 25.46
C LEU A 12 -5.37 2.51 24.18
N VAL A 13 -4.53 1.49 24.01
CA VAL A 13 -3.92 1.19 22.71
C VAL A 13 -4.95 0.40 21.91
N LEU A 14 -5.48 1.00 20.84
CA LEU A 14 -6.60 0.46 20.09
C LEU A 14 -6.16 0.06 18.68
N CYS A 15 -6.40 -1.20 18.35
CA CYS A 15 -6.30 -1.75 17.00
C CYS A 15 -7.72 -1.95 16.46
N VAL A 16 -7.95 -1.66 15.19
CA VAL A 16 -9.26 -1.86 14.56
C VAL A 16 -9.12 -2.64 13.26
N ASP A 17 -9.80 -3.78 13.21
CA ASP A 17 -10.00 -4.63 12.02
C ASP A 17 -11.40 -4.33 11.47
N ARG A 18 -11.51 -3.57 10.37
CA ARG A 18 -12.82 -3.03 9.96
C ARG A 18 -13.69 -4.10 9.27
N ASP A 19 -13.09 -5.02 8.56
CA ASP A 19 -13.74 -6.06 7.75
C ASP A 19 -13.88 -7.41 8.46
N ASP A 20 -13.47 -7.49 9.73
CA ASP A 20 -13.63 -8.67 10.60
C ASP A 20 -12.81 -9.87 10.10
N ASP A 21 -11.60 -9.64 9.61
CA ASP A 21 -10.70 -10.70 9.19
C ASP A 21 -10.30 -11.61 10.37
N ILE A 22 -10.19 -11.04 11.57
CA ILE A 22 -10.01 -11.78 12.83
C ILE A 22 -11.18 -12.75 13.07
N GLY A 23 -12.42 -12.27 12.92
CA GLY A 23 -13.62 -13.10 13.10
C GLY A 23 -13.80 -14.12 11.98
N THR A 24 -13.54 -13.71 10.74
CA THR A 24 -13.84 -14.47 9.52
C THR A 24 -12.78 -15.52 9.23
N LYS A 25 -11.50 -15.13 9.25
CA LYS A 25 -10.35 -16.02 8.97
C LYS A 25 -9.95 -16.77 10.24
N ALA A 26 -9.67 -16.05 11.33
CA ALA A 26 -9.14 -16.67 12.55
C ALA A 26 -10.22 -17.25 13.48
N LYS A 27 -11.51 -16.98 13.29
CA LYS A 27 -12.60 -17.43 14.17
C LYS A 27 -12.35 -17.07 15.63
N VAL A 28 -11.94 -15.83 15.87
CA VAL A 28 -11.78 -15.27 17.22
C VAL A 28 -12.92 -14.29 17.46
N GLU A 29 -13.53 -14.36 18.66
CA GLU A 29 -14.59 -13.42 19.03
C GLU A 29 -14.00 -12.09 19.48
N THR A 30 -14.61 -11.00 19.02
CA THR A 30 -14.25 -9.61 19.32
C THR A 30 -15.31 -8.94 20.21
N PRO A 31 -14.95 -7.93 21.03
CA PRO A 31 -13.62 -7.33 21.15
C PRO A 31 -12.66 -8.18 21.99
N ILE A 32 -11.38 -8.06 21.69
CA ILE A 32 -10.29 -8.74 22.39
C ILE A 32 -9.61 -7.70 23.28
N ILE A 33 -9.50 -7.97 24.58
CA ILE A 33 -8.96 -7.03 25.56
C ILE A 33 -7.81 -7.71 26.30
N GLY A 34 -6.71 -6.99 26.45
CA GLY A 34 -5.53 -7.47 27.17
C GLY A 34 -4.44 -7.96 26.26
N ARG A 35 -3.21 -7.91 26.79
CA ARG A 35 -1.99 -8.22 26.06
C ARG A 35 -1.95 -9.66 25.54
N GLU A 36 -2.15 -10.65 26.41
CA GLU A 36 -2.05 -12.07 26.06
C GLU A 36 -3.14 -12.52 25.07
N PRO A 37 -4.44 -12.18 25.28
CA PRO A 37 -5.49 -12.51 24.31
C PRO A 37 -5.23 -11.92 22.92
N VAL A 38 -4.71 -10.69 22.85
CA VAL A 38 -4.36 -10.06 21.56
C VAL A 38 -3.22 -10.81 20.86
N ILE A 39 -2.18 -11.23 21.59
CA ILE A 39 -1.09 -12.04 21.02
C ILE A 39 -1.62 -13.37 20.50
N GLU A 40 -2.45 -14.07 21.27
CA GLU A 40 -3.01 -15.37 20.87
C GLU A 40 -3.85 -15.26 19.61
N ALA A 41 -4.69 -14.22 19.52
CA ALA A 41 -5.49 -13.94 18.35
C ALA A 41 -4.64 -13.57 17.12
N ALA A 42 -3.60 -12.75 17.30
CA ALA A 42 -2.66 -12.40 16.24
C ALA A 42 -1.91 -13.63 15.70
N ILE A 43 -1.46 -14.52 16.60
CA ILE A 43 -0.83 -15.80 16.22
C ILE A 43 -1.81 -16.65 15.41
N LYS A 44 -3.07 -16.72 15.83
CA LYS A 44 -4.09 -17.52 15.13
C LYS A 44 -4.40 -16.96 13.74
N LEU A 45 -4.50 -15.65 13.62
CA LEU A 45 -4.72 -14.96 12.34
C LEU A 45 -3.54 -15.18 11.38
N ILE A 46 -2.31 -14.88 11.80
CA ILE A 46 -1.14 -15.05 10.92
C ILE A 46 -0.84 -16.52 10.58
N SER A 47 -1.24 -17.45 11.45
CA SER A 47 -1.13 -18.89 11.17
C SER A 47 -2.17 -19.37 10.15
N THR A 48 -3.28 -18.65 10.03
CA THR A 48 -4.37 -18.96 9.10
C THR A 48 -4.12 -18.28 7.76
N ASP A 49 -3.71 -17.02 7.79
CA ASP A 49 -3.37 -16.20 6.62
C ASP A 49 -2.07 -15.42 6.88
N PRO A 50 -0.91 -15.93 6.40
CA PRO A 50 0.38 -15.28 6.59
C PRO A 50 0.52 -13.92 5.89
N GLU A 51 -0.36 -13.61 4.94
CA GLU A 51 -0.33 -12.35 4.20
C GLU A 51 -1.14 -11.25 4.87
N GLU A 52 -1.83 -11.55 5.97
CA GLU A 52 -2.71 -10.62 6.66
C GLU A 52 -1.96 -9.46 7.35
N ALA A 53 -2.36 -8.23 7.06
CA ALA A 53 -1.79 -7.03 7.64
C ALA A 53 -2.29 -6.83 9.09
N ASP A 54 -3.53 -7.19 9.39
CA ASP A 54 -4.14 -6.98 10.71
C ASP A 54 -3.44 -7.72 11.83
N ALA A 55 -2.96 -8.94 11.58
CA ALA A 55 -2.15 -9.67 12.56
C ALA A 55 -0.89 -8.89 12.96
N ASN A 56 -0.23 -8.23 12.01
CA ASN A 56 0.93 -7.39 12.30
C ASN A 56 0.52 -6.13 13.07
N THR A 57 -0.66 -5.56 12.80
CA THR A 57 -1.21 -4.41 13.54
C THR A 57 -1.47 -4.77 15.00
N MET A 58 -1.95 -5.98 15.27
CA MET A 58 -2.11 -6.50 16.63
C MET A 58 -0.76 -6.66 17.35
N PHE A 59 0.25 -7.23 16.69
CA PHE A 59 1.60 -7.33 17.26
C PHE A 59 2.23 -5.96 17.52
N GLU A 60 2.05 -5.01 16.60
CA GLU A 60 2.52 -3.64 16.79
C GLU A 60 1.82 -2.96 17.96
N SER A 61 0.51 -3.18 18.13
CA SER A 61 -0.26 -2.65 19.25
C SER A 61 0.26 -3.16 20.60
N VAL A 62 0.60 -4.44 20.68
CA VAL A 62 1.25 -5.02 21.86
C VAL A 62 2.64 -4.44 22.10
N ARG A 63 3.43 -4.22 21.04
CA ARG A 63 4.74 -3.57 21.15
C ARG A 63 4.63 -2.15 21.69
N VAL A 64 3.66 -1.38 21.19
CA VAL A 64 3.35 -0.02 21.66
C VAL A 64 2.92 -0.04 23.13
N LEU A 65 2.06 -0.97 23.52
CA LEU A 65 1.66 -1.17 24.91
C LEU A 65 2.87 -1.41 25.81
N ASP A 66 3.73 -2.36 25.47
CA ASP A 66 4.91 -2.72 26.28
C ASP A 66 5.89 -1.53 26.38
N TYR A 67 6.07 -0.80 25.27
CA TYR A 67 6.86 0.43 25.25
C TYR A 67 6.31 1.51 26.20
N LEU A 68 5.00 1.74 26.20
CA LEU A 68 4.34 2.74 27.04
C LEU A 68 4.39 2.34 28.52
N ARG A 69 4.07 1.08 28.83
CA ARG A 69 4.15 0.54 30.19
C ARG A 69 5.56 0.67 30.77
N SER A 70 6.61 0.49 29.97
CA SER A 70 8.00 0.64 30.42
C SER A 70 8.41 2.08 30.81
N ARG A 71 7.66 3.09 30.35
CA ARG A 71 7.92 4.51 30.61
C ARG A 71 6.88 5.19 31.49
N SER A 72 5.84 4.46 31.91
CA SER A 72 4.76 4.96 32.74
C SER A 72 5.28 5.56 34.05
N LYS A 73 4.72 6.70 34.45
CA LYS A 73 4.92 7.37 35.74
C LYS A 73 3.68 7.29 36.63
N GLY A 74 2.77 6.36 36.34
CA GLY A 74 1.51 6.16 37.07
C GLY A 74 0.32 5.92 36.16
N GLU A 75 0.46 6.15 34.86
CA GLU A 75 -0.57 5.91 33.86
C GLU A 75 -0.76 4.40 33.63
N LYS A 76 -2.03 4.00 33.48
CA LYS A 76 -2.42 2.63 33.14
C LYS A 76 -2.67 2.55 31.65
N TYR A 77 -2.03 1.56 31.03
CA TYR A 77 -2.22 1.26 29.62
C TYR A 77 -2.86 -0.11 29.47
N GLU A 78 -3.85 -0.21 28.60
CA GLU A 78 -4.40 -1.48 28.15
C GLU A 78 -4.45 -1.53 26.63
N VAL A 79 -4.37 -2.73 26.06
CA VAL A 79 -4.56 -2.95 24.62
C VAL A 79 -5.91 -3.59 24.35
N ALA A 80 -6.58 -3.15 23.29
CA ALA A 80 -7.76 -3.83 22.78
C ALA A 80 -7.77 -3.87 21.25
N VAL A 81 -8.43 -4.89 20.73
CA VAL A 81 -8.73 -5.04 19.32
C VAL A 81 -10.24 -5.10 19.18
N VAL A 82 -10.78 -4.22 18.34
CA VAL A 82 -12.20 -4.21 17.97
C VAL A 82 -12.32 -4.56 16.50
N ALA A 83 -13.39 -5.24 16.13
CA ALA A 83 -13.67 -5.60 14.75
C ALA A 83 -15.01 -5.05 14.25
N GLY A 84 -15.05 -4.73 12.96
CA GLY A 84 -16.25 -4.38 12.23
C GLY A 84 -16.92 -5.61 11.64
N SER A 85 -17.50 -5.49 10.45
CA SER A 85 -18.32 -6.52 9.82
C SER A 85 -17.95 -6.62 8.34
N PRO A 86 -17.89 -7.84 7.76
CA PRO A 86 -17.57 -8.01 6.34
C PRO A 86 -18.76 -7.69 5.43
N SER A 87 -19.95 -7.44 6.00
CA SER A 87 -21.22 -7.41 5.26
C SER A 87 -21.50 -6.08 4.57
N ASP A 88 -21.28 -4.98 5.28
CA ASP A 88 -21.61 -3.62 4.86
C ASP A 88 -20.85 -2.60 5.72
N GLU A 89 -20.49 -1.45 5.15
CA GLU A 89 -19.72 -0.41 5.84
C GLU A 89 -20.47 0.17 7.05
N PHE A 90 -21.80 0.34 6.96
CA PHE A 90 -22.59 0.88 8.07
C PHE A 90 -22.71 -0.11 9.23
N GLU A 91 -22.86 -1.40 8.94
CA GLU A 91 -22.87 -2.44 9.98
C GLU A 91 -21.50 -2.63 10.61
N ALA A 92 -20.41 -2.44 9.85
CA ALA A 92 -19.06 -2.44 10.39
C ALA A 92 -18.87 -1.30 11.40
N ASP A 93 -19.22 -0.08 11.01
CA ASP A 93 -19.10 1.11 11.88
C ASP A 93 -19.96 0.97 13.15
N ARG A 94 -21.16 0.37 13.01
CA ARG A 94 -22.05 0.06 14.12
C ARG A 94 -21.48 -1.01 15.05
N LYS A 95 -20.90 -2.09 14.51
CA LYS A 95 -20.27 -3.15 15.33
C LYS A 95 -19.06 -2.61 16.08
N ILE A 96 -18.19 -1.83 15.41
CA ILE A 96 -17.05 -1.15 16.05
C ILE A 96 -17.51 -0.30 17.23
N SER A 97 -18.60 0.48 17.06
CA SER A 97 -19.15 1.32 18.13
C SER A 97 -19.61 0.50 19.35
N ILE A 98 -20.28 -0.63 19.11
CA ILE A 98 -20.75 -1.54 20.18
C ILE A 98 -19.58 -2.20 20.88
N GLU A 99 -18.59 -2.67 20.13
CA GLU A 99 -17.40 -3.31 20.67
C GLU A 99 -16.55 -2.36 21.50
N LEU A 100 -16.34 -1.13 21.01
CA LEU A 100 -15.63 -0.11 21.77
C LEU A 100 -16.33 0.20 23.10
N GLN A 101 -17.66 0.27 23.13
CA GLN A 101 -18.39 0.42 24.39
C GLN A 101 -18.15 -0.76 25.36
N LYS A 102 -18.11 -2.00 24.87
CA LYS A 102 -17.77 -3.16 25.71
C LYS A 102 -16.34 -3.05 26.26
N VAL A 103 -15.39 -2.59 25.44
CA VAL A 103 -14.01 -2.34 25.89
C VAL A 103 -14.00 -1.30 27.01
N LEU A 104 -14.69 -0.18 26.83
CA LEU A 104 -14.75 0.91 27.81
C LEU A 104 -15.46 0.53 29.12
N GLN A 105 -16.36 -0.47 29.09
CA GLN A 105 -16.97 -1.03 30.30
C GLN A 105 -15.96 -1.84 31.14
N VAL A 106 -15.02 -2.53 30.49
CA VAL A 106 -13.98 -3.32 31.17
C VAL A 106 -12.81 -2.43 31.59
N PHE A 107 -12.38 -1.53 30.71
CA PHE A 107 -11.30 -0.59 30.94
C PHE A 107 -11.76 0.84 30.60
N PRO A 108 -12.15 1.65 31.61
CA PRO A 108 -12.63 3.01 31.39
C PRO A 108 -11.47 3.94 31.03
N ALA A 109 -11.10 3.92 29.75
CA ALA A 109 -10.06 4.75 29.17
C ALA A 109 -10.52 6.20 29.00
N GLU A 110 -9.60 7.13 29.23
CA GLU A 110 -9.81 8.57 29.05
C GLU A 110 -9.32 9.04 27.67
N ALA A 111 -8.39 8.30 27.06
CA ALA A 111 -7.83 8.59 25.75
C ALA A 111 -7.42 7.32 25.00
N ALA A 112 -7.44 7.38 23.67
CA ALA A 112 -7.00 6.31 22.79
C ALA A 112 -5.70 6.66 22.06
N ILE A 113 -4.87 5.64 21.86
CA ILE A 113 -3.75 5.63 20.92
C ILE A 113 -4.14 4.64 19.82
N LEU A 114 -4.47 5.16 18.65
CA LEU A 114 -4.90 4.34 17.51
C LEU A 114 -3.68 3.78 16.80
N VAL A 115 -3.62 2.46 16.62
CA VAL A 115 -2.60 1.77 15.83
C VAL A 115 -3.23 1.29 14.53
N SER A 116 -2.69 1.71 13.40
CA SER A 116 -3.22 1.38 12.07
C SER A 116 -2.11 1.22 11.04
N ASP A 117 -2.37 0.39 10.04
CA ASP A 117 -1.53 0.19 8.86
C ASP A 117 -1.64 1.33 7.81
N GLY A 118 -2.59 2.25 8.00
CA GLY A 118 -2.72 3.51 7.27
C GLY A 118 -3.90 3.59 6.29
N PHE A 119 -4.65 2.51 6.06
CA PHE A 119 -5.87 2.55 5.24
C PHE A 119 -7.14 2.69 6.11
N THR A 120 -7.10 2.13 7.30
CA THR A 120 -8.26 2.02 8.21
C THR A 120 -8.48 3.25 9.09
N ASP A 121 -7.46 4.09 9.29
CA ASP A 121 -7.48 5.21 10.23
C ASP A 121 -8.43 6.36 9.85
N GLN A 122 -8.53 6.72 8.57
CA GLN A 122 -9.40 7.83 8.14
C GLN A 122 -10.90 7.53 8.32
N ALA A 123 -11.31 6.28 8.14
CA ALA A 123 -12.70 5.89 8.27
C ALA A 123 -13.11 5.66 9.72
N VAL A 124 -12.22 5.11 10.54
CA VAL A 124 -12.55 4.66 11.90
C VAL A 124 -12.29 5.72 12.97
N ALA A 125 -11.35 6.64 12.75
CA ALA A 125 -11.03 7.68 13.74
C ALA A 125 -12.26 8.51 14.19
N PRO A 126 -13.15 8.98 13.30
CA PRO A 126 -14.34 9.74 13.72
C PRO A 126 -15.28 8.93 14.63
N ILE A 127 -15.35 7.61 14.42
CA ILE A 127 -16.18 6.72 15.23
C ILE A 127 -15.60 6.63 16.64
N ILE A 128 -14.29 6.39 16.76
CA ILE A 128 -13.60 6.30 18.05
C ILE A 128 -13.68 7.64 18.80
N GLU A 129 -13.44 8.76 18.10
CA GLU A 129 -13.50 10.11 18.67
C GLU A 129 -14.86 10.48 19.25
N SER A 130 -15.94 9.83 18.79
CA SER A 130 -17.27 10.00 19.38
C SER A 130 -17.41 9.42 20.80
N PHE A 131 -16.50 8.53 21.22
CA PHE A 131 -16.48 7.89 22.54
C PHE A 131 -15.35 8.40 23.44
N LEU A 132 -14.15 8.57 22.90
CA LEU A 132 -12.98 9.09 23.63
C LEU A 132 -11.98 9.79 22.69
N PRO A 133 -11.24 10.80 23.17
CA PRO A 133 -10.27 11.51 22.34
C PRO A 133 -9.12 10.59 21.89
N ILE A 134 -8.73 10.71 20.63
CA ILE A 134 -7.50 10.10 20.10
C ILE A 134 -6.34 11.08 20.33
N ILE A 135 -5.41 10.73 21.21
CA ILE A 135 -4.25 11.58 21.51
C ILE A 135 -3.08 11.35 20.55
N SER A 136 -3.05 10.19 19.89
CA SER A 136 -1.98 9.83 18.97
C SER A 136 -2.45 8.73 18.01
N VAL A 137 -2.00 8.82 16.75
CA VAL A 137 -2.16 7.78 15.74
C VAL A 137 -0.78 7.23 15.39
N HIS A 138 -0.54 5.97 15.69
CA HIS A 138 0.68 5.25 15.36
C HIS A 138 0.49 4.49 14.04
N ARG A 139 1.02 5.06 12.95
CA ARG A 139 0.99 4.45 11.61
C ARG A 139 2.23 3.61 11.39
N PHE A 140 2.07 2.38 10.94
CA PHE A 140 3.20 1.53 10.53
C PHE A 140 2.78 0.67 9.32
N ALA A 141 3.61 0.59 8.28
CA ALA A 141 3.28 -0.16 7.08
C ALA A 141 3.94 -1.54 7.10
N VAL A 142 3.15 -2.58 6.88
CA VAL A 142 3.66 -3.94 6.63
C VAL A 142 4.10 -4.03 5.17
N LYS A 143 5.36 -4.43 4.92
CA LYS A 143 5.86 -4.60 3.55
C LYS A 143 5.31 -5.89 2.94
N HIS A 144 4.24 -5.81 2.18
CA HIS A 144 3.69 -6.96 1.43
C HIS A 144 4.27 -7.08 0.02
N SER A 145 4.52 -8.31 -0.42
CA SER A 145 5.12 -8.69 -1.71
C SER A 145 4.15 -8.64 -2.90
N GLU A 146 2.84 -8.62 -2.66
CA GLU A 146 1.82 -8.74 -3.71
C GLU A 146 1.82 -7.55 -4.70
N ALA A 147 2.14 -6.34 -4.21
CA ALA A 147 2.32 -5.16 -5.07
C ALA A 147 3.43 -5.34 -6.11
N LEU A 148 4.46 -6.15 -5.80
CA LEU A 148 5.52 -6.48 -6.76
C LEU A 148 5.06 -7.54 -7.76
N GLU A 149 4.25 -8.52 -7.34
CA GLU A 149 3.75 -9.58 -8.22
C GLU A 149 2.73 -9.07 -9.24
N VAL A 150 1.74 -8.31 -8.77
CA VAL A 150 0.75 -7.67 -9.64
C VAL A 150 1.41 -6.63 -10.54
N GLY A 151 2.34 -5.83 -9.98
CA GLY A 151 3.15 -4.88 -10.74
C GLY A 151 3.94 -5.58 -11.86
N TRP A 152 4.56 -6.72 -11.56
CA TRP A 152 5.29 -7.54 -12.53
C TRP A 152 4.38 -8.13 -13.60
N TYR A 153 3.21 -8.66 -13.25
CA TYR A 153 2.25 -9.21 -14.20
C TYR A 153 1.73 -8.14 -15.18
N ILE A 154 1.34 -6.97 -14.66
CA ILE A 154 0.87 -5.85 -15.47
C ILE A 154 1.99 -5.37 -16.39
N PHE A 155 3.20 -5.16 -15.85
CA PHE A 155 4.37 -4.76 -16.64
C PHE A 155 4.66 -5.76 -17.76
N TYR A 156 4.70 -7.06 -17.45
CA TYR A 156 4.94 -8.12 -18.42
C TYR A 156 3.86 -8.16 -19.50
N ARG A 157 2.58 -7.99 -19.14
CA ARG A 157 1.46 -7.95 -20.08
C ARG A 157 1.59 -6.79 -21.06
N TYR A 158 1.91 -5.59 -20.60
CA TYR A 158 2.13 -4.44 -21.47
C TYR A 158 3.38 -4.59 -22.33
N LEU A 159 4.48 -5.07 -21.75
CA LEU A 159 5.69 -5.34 -22.51
C LEU A 159 5.42 -6.36 -23.64
N ARG A 160 4.66 -7.41 -23.34
CA ARG A 160 4.22 -8.41 -24.32
C ARG A 160 3.32 -7.81 -25.40
N SER A 161 2.42 -6.89 -25.06
CA SER A 161 1.53 -6.25 -26.04
C SER A 161 2.31 -5.42 -27.06
N LEU A 162 3.40 -4.76 -26.65
CA LEU A 162 4.29 -4.02 -27.56
C LEU A 162 4.86 -4.92 -28.67
N PHE A 163 5.13 -6.19 -28.40
CA PHE A 163 5.74 -7.12 -29.36
C PHE A 163 4.72 -7.94 -30.18
N ILE A 164 3.53 -8.20 -29.62
CA ILE A 164 2.54 -9.10 -30.22
C ILE A 164 1.45 -8.33 -30.99
N GLU A 165 0.95 -7.23 -30.45
CA GLU A 165 -0.21 -6.57 -31.04
C GLU A 165 0.14 -5.86 -32.37
N PRO A 166 -0.59 -6.11 -33.47
CA PRO A 166 -0.29 -5.55 -34.79
C PRO A 166 -0.23 -4.02 -34.81
N ARG A 167 -0.99 -3.36 -33.92
CA ARG A 167 -1.04 -1.90 -33.78
C ARG A 167 0.28 -1.33 -33.26
N TYR A 168 0.91 -1.99 -32.30
CA TYR A 168 2.13 -1.51 -31.64
C TYR A 168 3.40 -2.09 -32.27
N LYS A 169 3.34 -3.33 -32.75
CA LYS A 169 4.46 -4.08 -33.35
C LYS A 169 5.19 -3.34 -34.47
N LYS A 170 4.46 -2.59 -35.31
CA LYS A 170 5.06 -1.80 -36.41
C LYS A 170 6.00 -0.72 -35.91
N TRP A 171 5.66 -0.09 -34.79
CA TRP A 171 6.44 1.01 -34.21
C TRP A 171 7.51 0.53 -33.24
N THR A 172 7.26 -0.55 -32.50
CA THR A 172 8.18 -1.10 -31.50
C THR A 172 9.26 -2.00 -32.10
N LEU A 173 8.92 -2.78 -33.14
CA LEU A 173 9.86 -3.69 -33.81
C LEU A 173 10.15 -3.30 -35.26
N GLY A 174 9.12 -2.86 -36.00
CA GLY A 174 9.26 -2.58 -37.43
C GLY A 174 10.19 -1.39 -37.72
N LEU A 175 9.88 -0.22 -37.17
CA LEU A 175 10.69 0.98 -37.37
C LEU A 175 12.12 0.80 -36.82
N PRO A 176 12.34 0.38 -35.56
CA PRO A 176 13.69 0.08 -35.07
C PRO A 176 14.42 -0.97 -35.92
N GLY A 177 13.75 -2.07 -36.30
CA GLY A 177 14.36 -3.13 -37.10
C GLY A 177 14.86 -2.63 -38.46
N ILE A 178 14.05 -1.88 -39.19
CA ILE A 178 14.45 -1.28 -40.47
C ILE A 178 15.61 -0.29 -40.28
N THR A 179 15.54 0.54 -39.23
CA THR A 179 16.63 1.50 -38.94
C THR A 179 17.95 0.82 -38.61
N PHE A 180 17.93 -0.28 -37.85
CA PHE A 180 19.14 -1.03 -37.53
C PHE A 180 19.71 -1.74 -38.76
N ILE A 181 18.88 -2.28 -39.65
CA ILE A 181 19.34 -2.87 -40.91
C ILE A 181 20.02 -1.80 -41.77
N LEU A 182 19.40 -0.64 -41.95
CA LEU A 182 19.96 0.47 -42.72
C LEU A 182 21.27 0.99 -42.09
N PHE A 183 21.29 1.16 -40.78
CA PHE A 183 22.49 1.56 -40.05
C PHE A 183 23.63 0.56 -40.26
N THR A 184 23.35 -0.73 -40.08
CA THR A 184 24.35 -1.81 -40.24
C THR A 184 24.87 -1.88 -41.68
N LEU A 185 23.99 -1.72 -42.67
CA LEU A 185 24.38 -1.71 -44.08
C LEU A 185 25.31 -0.53 -44.40
N LEU A 186 24.95 0.68 -44.01
CA LEU A 186 25.77 1.88 -44.26
C LEU A 186 27.09 1.82 -43.49
N TYR A 187 27.06 1.34 -42.25
CA TYR A 187 28.24 1.20 -41.41
C TYR A 187 29.21 0.15 -41.98
N SER A 188 28.69 -1.00 -42.43
CA SER A 188 29.52 -2.02 -43.08
C SER A 188 30.13 -1.52 -44.40
N LEU A 189 29.39 -0.76 -45.20
CA LEU A 189 29.89 -0.17 -46.44
C LEU A 189 31.01 0.85 -46.19
N SER A 190 30.96 1.57 -45.05
CA SER A 190 32.02 2.49 -44.63
C SER A 190 33.37 1.80 -44.44
N ILE A 191 33.40 0.50 -44.13
CA ILE A 191 34.64 -0.29 -44.02
C ILE A 191 35.28 -0.49 -45.39
N PHE A 192 34.46 -0.71 -46.43
CA PHE A 192 34.94 -0.94 -47.80
C PHE A 192 35.29 0.36 -48.54
N TYR A 193 34.69 1.49 -48.16
CA TYR A 193 34.90 2.80 -48.79
C TYR A 193 35.34 3.87 -47.76
N PRO A 194 36.57 3.78 -47.22
CA PRO A 194 37.04 4.62 -46.11
C PRO A 194 37.17 6.11 -46.46
N ASN A 195 37.28 6.45 -47.75
CA ASN A 195 37.37 7.84 -48.22
C ASN A 195 36.02 8.58 -48.21
N PHE A 196 34.91 7.86 -47.99
CA PHE A 196 33.58 8.44 -47.88
C PHE A 196 33.10 8.34 -46.42
N PRO A 197 32.57 9.41 -45.81
CA PRO A 197 32.15 9.43 -44.40
C PRO A 197 30.79 8.75 -44.18
N LEU A 198 30.63 7.52 -44.69
CA LEU A 198 29.41 6.71 -44.64
C LEU A 198 28.98 6.39 -43.20
N ALA A 199 29.93 6.13 -42.30
CA ALA A 199 29.62 5.90 -40.88
C ALA A 199 28.98 7.13 -40.21
N ALA A 200 29.45 8.34 -40.53
CA ALA A 200 28.87 9.57 -40.02
C ALA A 200 27.43 9.74 -40.54
N TYR A 201 27.21 9.52 -41.84
CA TYR A 201 25.87 9.57 -42.42
C TYR A 201 24.92 8.50 -41.85
N ALA A 202 25.41 7.31 -41.52
CA ALA A 202 24.62 6.28 -40.85
C ALA A 202 24.12 6.75 -39.48
N SER A 203 25.01 7.33 -38.66
CA SER A 203 24.66 7.84 -37.33
C SER A 203 23.68 9.02 -37.39
N ILE A 204 23.88 9.97 -38.32
CA ILE A 204 22.99 11.11 -38.53
C ILE A 204 21.62 10.63 -38.99
N SER A 205 21.57 9.69 -39.93
CA SER A 205 20.31 9.13 -40.45
C SER A 205 19.53 8.42 -39.35
N LEU A 206 20.21 7.68 -38.48
CA LEU A 206 19.60 7.03 -37.32
C LEU A 206 18.96 8.05 -36.38
N MET A 207 19.73 9.07 -35.96
CA MET A 207 19.23 10.14 -35.09
C MET A 207 18.05 10.89 -35.71
N LEU A 208 18.11 11.15 -37.02
CA LEU A 208 17.07 11.86 -37.74
C LEU A 208 15.76 11.04 -37.81
N ILE A 209 15.84 9.73 -38.08
CA ILE A 209 14.66 8.86 -38.12
C ILE A 209 14.03 8.74 -36.74
N PHE A 210 14.83 8.54 -35.68
CA PHE A 210 14.33 8.51 -34.31
C PHE A 210 13.74 9.86 -33.87
N GLY A 211 14.42 10.96 -34.17
CA GLY A 211 13.95 12.31 -33.86
C GLY A 211 12.63 12.64 -34.54
N LEU A 212 12.51 12.35 -35.84
CA LEU A 212 11.26 12.52 -36.58
C LEU A 212 10.15 11.64 -36.01
N ALA A 213 10.43 10.38 -35.67
CA ALA A 213 9.44 9.49 -35.07
C ALA A 213 8.93 10.03 -33.72
N MET A 214 9.83 10.56 -32.89
CA MET A 214 9.46 11.18 -31.61
C MET A 214 8.66 12.47 -31.79
N ILE A 215 8.96 13.30 -32.80
CA ILE A 215 8.16 14.49 -33.12
C ILE A 215 6.76 14.08 -33.57
N VAL A 216 6.65 13.17 -34.54
CA VAL A 216 5.37 12.71 -35.07
C VAL A 216 4.48 12.16 -33.95
N LYS A 217 5.04 11.33 -33.06
CA LYS A 217 4.31 10.75 -31.94
C LYS A 217 4.07 11.71 -30.78
N GLY A 218 5.08 12.51 -30.42
CA GLY A 218 5.04 13.45 -29.30
C GLY A 218 4.03 14.58 -29.52
N PHE A 219 3.87 15.03 -30.76
CA PHE A 219 2.86 16.02 -31.13
C PHE A 219 1.53 15.41 -31.61
N GLY A 220 1.40 14.08 -31.61
CA GLY A 220 0.19 13.39 -32.07
C GLY A 220 -0.19 13.68 -33.52
N LEU A 221 0.80 14.02 -34.36
CA LEU A 221 0.61 14.35 -35.79
C LEU A 221 0.05 13.17 -36.58
N ASP A 222 0.22 11.95 -36.06
CA ASP A 222 -0.36 10.73 -36.59
C ASP A 222 -1.89 10.65 -36.43
N ARG A 223 -2.48 11.41 -35.51
CA ARG A 223 -3.94 11.49 -35.30
C ARG A 223 -4.63 12.53 -36.18
N ALA A 224 -3.88 13.47 -36.76
CA ALA A 224 -4.43 14.53 -37.62
C ALA A 224 -4.65 14.08 -39.07
N ILE A 225 -4.10 12.93 -39.46
CA ILE A 225 -4.11 12.40 -40.85
C ILE A 225 -4.84 11.05 -40.91
N SER A 226 -5.40 10.56 -39.80
CA SER A 226 -6.15 9.30 -39.71
C SER A 226 -7.66 9.51 -39.66
#